data_AF-A0A5P2CQT8-F1
#
_entry.id   AF-A0A5P2CQT8-F1
#
_cell.length_a   1.000
_cell.length_b   1.000
_cell.length_c   1.000
_cell.angle_alpha   90.00
_cell.angle_beta   90.00
_cell.angle_gamma   90.00
#
_symmetry.space_group_name_H-M   'P 1'
#
loop_
_entity.id
_entity.type
_entity.pdbx_description
1 polymer ?
#
loop_
_entity_poly.entity_id
_entity_poly.type
_entity_poly.pdbx_seq_one_letter_code
_entity_poly.pdbx_strand_id
1 'polypeptide(L)'
;MTVRELLARIDSHELAEWAAYERYAGPLDESYLADVLAGLHEQVQTLNRMQGAAHFTDRKHKKNPAPEPRHYPRPHELYALQHPDDDRPDGGESEEG
;
A
#
# COMPACT_ATOMS: atom_id res chain seq x y z
N MET A 1 -37.96 1.78 3.16
CA MET A 1 -36.68 1.80 3.90
C MET A 1 -35.69 2.56 3.05
N THR A 2 -35.23 3.71 3.54
CA THR A 2 -34.24 4.52 2.83
C THR A 2 -32.81 4.08 3.18
N VAL A 3 -31.83 4.41 2.34
CA VAL A 3 -30.41 4.13 2.63
C VAL A 3 -30.00 4.68 4.00
N ARG A 4 -30.53 5.85 4.39
CA ARG A 4 -30.27 6.47 5.68
C ARG A 4 -30.84 5.67 6.85
N GLU A 5 -32.04 5.13 6.72
CA GLU A 5 -32.67 4.27 7.74
C GLU A 5 -31.98 2.91 7.86
N LEU A 6 -31.36 2.43 6.78
CA LEU A 6 -30.58 1.20 6.74
C LEU A 6 -29.22 1.40 7.42
N LEU A 7 -28.50 2.46 7.07
CA LEU A 7 -27.21 2.81 7.70
C LEU A 7 -27.35 3.17 9.18
N ALA A 8 -28.51 3.67 9.62
CA ALA A 8 -28.76 3.95 11.03
C ALA A 8 -29.06 2.69 11.87
N ARG A 9 -29.31 1.55 11.22
CA ARG A 9 -29.68 0.28 11.87
C ARG A 9 -28.62 -0.81 11.77
N ILE A 10 -27.73 -0.70 10.79
CA ILE A 10 -26.67 -1.67 10.54
C ILE A 10 -25.55 -1.51 11.58
N ASP A 11 -25.05 -2.61 12.12
CA ASP A 11 -23.86 -2.57 12.97
C ASP A 11 -22.60 -2.34 12.12
N SER A 12 -21.59 -1.73 12.72
CA SER A 12 -20.22 -1.66 12.23
C SER A 12 -19.68 -3.00 11.72
N HIS A 13 -20.02 -4.10 12.40
CA HIS A 13 -19.65 -5.45 11.97
C HIS A 13 -20.33 -5.84 10.65
N GLU A 14 -21.66 -5.71 10.57
CA GLU A 14 -22.42 -5.99 9.35
C GLU A 14 -21.97 -5.10 8.19
N LEU A 15 -21.66 -3.83 8.46
CA LEU A 15 -21.14 -2.90 7.46
C LEU A 15 -19.76 -3.33 6.93
N ALA A 16 -18.88 -3.83 7.81
CA ALA A 16 -17.58 -4.37 7.42
C ALA A 16 -17.71 -5.65 6.58
N GLU A 17 -18.66 -6.53 6.91
CA GLU A 17 -18.96 -7.73 6.12
C GLU A 17 -19.49 -7.37 4.73
N TRP A 18 -20.39 -6.39 4.63
CA TRP A 18 -20.87 -5.88 3.35
C TRP A 18 -19.75 -5.27 2.51
N ALA A 19 -18.86 -4.47 3.11
CA ALA A 19 -17.72 -3.91 2.42
C ALA A 19 -16.74 -5.01 1.93
N ALA A 20 -16.53 -6.07 2.73
CA ALA A 20 -15.72 -7.20 2.32
C ALA A 20 -16.36 -8.00 1.17
N TYR A 21 -17.67 -8.23 1.23
CA TYR A 21 -18.43 -8.86 0.15
C TYR A 21 -18.39 -8.03 -1.13
N GLU A 22 -18.54 -6.71 -1.04
CA GLU A 22 -18.46 -5.81 -2.19
C GLU A 22 -17.06 -5.81 -2.81
N ARG A 23 -15.98 -5.89 -2.01
CA ARG A 23 -14.62 -6.07 -2.56
C ARG A 23 -14.43 -7.39 -3.30
N TYR A 24 -15.10 -8.46 -2.87
CA TYR A 24 -14.96 -9.80 -3.45
C TYR A 24 -15.86 -10.03 -4.67
N ALA A 25 -17.13 -9.61 -4.58
CA ALA A 25 -18.19 -9.91 -5.55
C ALA A 25 -18.72 -8.66 -6.26
N GLY A 26 -18.25 -7.47 -5.90
CA GLY A 26 -18.65 -6.22 -6.53
C GLY A 26 -18.14 -6.09 -7.97
N PRO A 27 -18.74 -5.16 -8.74
CA PRO A 27 -18.28 -4.88 -10.09
C PRO A 27 -16.85 -4.33 -10.08
N LEU A 28 -16.07 -4.68 -11.11
CA LEU A 28 -14.75 -4.10 -11.33
C LEU A 28 -14.93 -2.61 -11.64
N ASP A 29 -14.55 -1.77 -10.70
CA ASP A 29 -14.60 -0.31 -10.83
C ASP A 29 -13.19 0.29 -10.96
N GLU A 30 -13.11 1.61 -10.96
CA GLU A 30 -11.82 2.33 -11.07
C GLU A 30 -10.88 2.04 -9.88
N SER A 31 -11.42 1.65 -8.71
CA SER A 31 -10.62 1.31 -7.54
C SER A 31 -9.85 0.01 -7.75
N TYR A 32 -10.48 -1.00 -8.36
CA TYR A 32 -9.81 -2.22 -8.77
C TYR A 32 -8.66 -1.94 -9.75
N LEU A 33 -8.91 -1.11 -10.77
CA LEU A 33 -7.87 -0.75 -11.75
C LEU A 33 -6.68 -0.06 -11.05
N ALA A 34 -6.94 0.88 -10.14
CA ALA A 34 -5.91 1.58 -9.41
C ALA A 34 -5.08 0.64 -8.51
N ASP A 35 -5.72 -0.30 -7.83
CA ASP A 35 -5.04 -1.32 -7.01
C ASP A 35 -4.14 -2.23 -7.85
N VAL A 36 -4.65 -2.70 -9.00
CA VAL A 36 -3.86 -3.52 -9.94
C VAL A 36 -2.67 -2.74 -10.50
N LEU A 37 -2.86 -1.48 -10.90
CA LEU A 37 -1.78 -0.63 -11.41
C LEU A 37 -0.69 -0.39 -10.37
N ALA A 38 -1.07 -0.13 -9.12
CA ALA A 38 -0.12 0.02 -8.02
C ALA A 38 0.66 -1.29 -7.78
N GLY A 39 0.00 -2.46 -7.88
CA GLY A 39 0.66 -3.76 -7.75
C GLY A 39 1.64 -4.05 -8.89
N LEU A 40 1.26 -3.71 -10.13
CA LEU A 40 2.16 -3.80 -11.29
C LEU A 40 3.39 -2.89 -11.13
N HIS A 41 3.20 -1.68 -10.61
CA HIS A 41 4.30 -0.75 -10.38
C HIS A 41 5.33 -1.32 -9.39
N GLU A 42 4.88 -1.94 -8.29
CA GLU A 42 5.76 -2.60 -7.31
C GLU A 42 6.47 -3.83 -7.88
N GLN A 43 5.78 -4.63 -8.70
CA GLN A 43 6.39 -5.75 -9.40
C GLN A 43 7.49 -5.28 -10.36
N VAL A 44 7.25 -4.21 -11.12
CA VAL A 44 8.25 -3.63 -12.02
C VAL A 44 9.46 -3.11 -11.25
N GLN A 45 9.27 -2.44 -10.11
CA GLN A 45 10.38 -2.03 -9.24
C GLN A 45 11.23 -3.24 -8.79
N THR A 46 10.57 -4.32 -8.38
CA THR A 46 11.21 -5.55 -7.94
C THR A 46 12.01 -6.20 -9.07
N LEU A 47 11.42 -6.31 -10.27
CA LEU A 47 12.09 -6.85 -11.46
C LEU A 47 13.31 -6.01 -11.86
N ASN A 48 13.19 -4.68 -11.85
CA ASN A 48 14.30 -3.78 -12.13
C ASN A 48 15.44 -3.95 -11.11
N ARG A 49 15.10 -4.10 -9.83
CA ARG A 49 16.08 -4.40 -8.78
C ARG A 49 16.76 -5.74 -9.02
N MET A 50 16.02 -6.80 -9.32
CA MET A 50 16.59 -8.12 -9.59
C MET A 50 17.51 -8.11 -10.82
N GLN A 51 17.07 -7.51 -11.92
CA GLN A 51 17.85 -7.38 -13.14
C GLN A 51 19.12 -6.54 -12.90
N GLY A 52 18.98 -5.45 -12.15
CA GLY A 52 20.11 -4.62 -11.72
C GLY A 52 21.12 -5.40 -10.88
N ALA A 53 20.66 -6.29 -10.00
CA ALA A 53 21.53 -7.16 -9.22
C ALA A 53 22.23 -8.18 -10.12
N ALA A 54 21.50 -8.81 -11.05
CA ALA A 54 22.08 -9.82 -11.94
C ALA A 54 23.19 -9.28 -12.87
N HIS A 55 23.10 -8.02 -13.30
CA HIS A 55 24.02 -7.45 -14.30
C HIS A 55 25.03 -6.42 -13.77
N PHE A 56 24.77 -5.81 -12.61
CA PHE A 56 25.58 -4.69 -12.09
C PHE A 56 26.14 -4.93 -10.69
N THR A 57 26.16 -6.17 -10.19
CA THR A 57 26.90 -6.53 -8.96
C THR A 57 28.14 -7.39 -9.25
N ASP A 58 28.79 -7.17 -10.38
CA ASP A 58 30.07 -7.79 -10.72
C ASP A 58 31.24 -7.15 -9.95
N ARG A 59 32.42 -7.78 -9.98
CA ARG A 59 33.64 -7.29 -9.31
C ARG A 59 34.02 -5.83 -9.65
N LYS A 60 33.50 -5.29 -10.76
CA LYS A 60 33.68 -3.91 -11.24
C LYS A 60 32.52 -2.95 -10.93
N HIS A 61 31.35 -3.46 -10.57
CA HIS A 61 30.15 -2.67 -10.26
C HIS A 61 29.64 -3.12 -8.88
N LYS A 62 29.95 -2.33 -7.84
CA LYS A 62 29.64 -2.72 -6.45
C LYS A 62 28.21 -2.41 -6.02
N LYS A 63 27.44 -1.66 -6.83
CA LYS A 63 26.13 -1.17 -6.43
C LYS A 63 25.13 -1.30 -7.58
N ASN A 64 24.03 -1.96 -7.26
CA ASN A 64 22.87 -2.05 -8.14
C ASN A 64 22.29 -0.63 -8.37
N PRO A 65 22.19 -0.15 -9.62
CA PRO A 65 21.69 1.18 -9.93
C PRO A 65 20.18 1.32 -9.69
N ALA A 66 19.42 0.22 -9.69
CA ALA A 66 18.00 0.25 -9.42
C ALA A 66 17.75 0.50 -7.92
N PRO A 67 16.89 1.46 -7.55
CA PRO A 67 16.55 1.73 -6.15
C PRO A 67 15.83 0.54 -5.50
N GLU A 68 15.80 0.50 -4.18
CA GLU A 68 15.02 -0.50 -3.46
C GLU A 68 13.52 -0.33 -3.74
N PRO A 69 12.78 -1.43 -3.99
CA PRO A 69 11.34 -1.36 -4.20
C PRO A 69 10.64 -0.74 -2.99
N ARG A 70 9.70 0.16 -3.26
CA ARG A 70 8.86 0.82 -2.26
C ARG A 70 7.39 0.57 -2.57
N HIS A 71 6.62 0.42 -1.50
CA HIS A 71 5.17 0.32 -1.54
C HIS A 71 4.58 1.57 -2.23
N TYR A 72 3.68 1.36 -3.18
CA TYR A 72 2.93 2.42 -3.80
C TYR A 72 1.57 2.53 -3.10
N PRO A 73 1.19 3.71 -2.59
CA PRO A 73 -0.01 3.84 -1.77
C PRO A 73 -1.26 3.47 -2.56
N ARG A 74 -2.11 2.63 -1.97
CA ARG A 74 -3.42 2.27 -2.52
C ARG A 74 -4.39 3.43 -2.37
N PRO A 75 -5.46 3.53 -3.18
CA PRO A 75 -6.43 4.61 -3.07
C PRO A 75 -7.05 4.75 -1.67
N HIS A 76 -7.25 3.65 -0.96
CA HIS A 76 -7.79 3.66 0.40
C HIS A 76 -6.75 4.05 1.47
N GLU A 77 -5.46 3.91 1.19
CA GLU A 77 -4.36 4.31 2.08
C GLU A 77 -4.03 5.80 1.96
N LEU A 78 -4.43 6.45 0.85
CA LEU A 78 -4.25 7.90 0.65
C LEU A 78 -4.95 8.72 1.73
N TYR A 79 -6.03 8.20 2.32
CA TYR A 79 -6.73 8.85 3.44
C TYR A 79 -5.96 8.73 4.76
N ALA A 80 -5.17 7.66 4.96
CA ALA A 80 -4.34 7.49 6.15
C ALA A 80 -3.12 8.43 6.13
N LEU A 81 -2.58 8.74 4.94
CA LEU A 81 -1.43 9.64 4.77
C LEU A 81 -1.70 11.11 5.19
N GLN A 82 -2.97 11.51 5.38
CA GLN A 82 -3.31 12.86 5.86
C GLN A 82 -3.15 13.03 7.38
N HIS A 83 -2.81 11.97 8.11
CA HIS A 83 -2.41 12.02 9.52
C HIS A 83 -0.90 11.73 9.67
N PRO A 84 -0.01 12.67 9.30
CA PRO A 84 1.45 12.46 9.30
C PRO A 84 2.10 12.39 10.70
N ASP A 85 1.32 12.38 11.79
CA ASP A 85 1.84 12.46 13.16
C ASP A 85 1.88 11.12 13.93
N ASP A 86 1.35 10.01 13.40
CA ASP A 86 1.28 8.74 14.14
C ASP A 86 2.47 7.77 13.94
N ASP A 87 3.39 8.04 13.01
CA ASP A 87 4.54 7.17 12.70
C ASP A 87 5.91 7.83 13.01
N ARG A 88 6.03 8.59 14.10
CA ARG A 88 7.36 8.97 14.62
C ARG A 88 7.88 7.83 15.51
N PRO A 89 8.94 7.10 15.12
CA PRO A 89 9.60 6.21 16.07
C PRO A 89 10.19 7.08 17.18
N ASP A 90 9.80 6.78 18.42
CA ASP A 90 10.27 7.40 19.65
C ASP A 90 11.81 7.45 19.62
N GLY A 91 12.35 8.66 19.50
CA GLY A 91 13.77 8.94 19.44
C GLY A 91 14.40 8.74 20.81
N GLY A 92 14.74 7.50 21.13
CA GLY A 92 15.57 7.15 22.27
C GLY A 92 17.02 7.58 22.04
N GLU A 93 17.34 8.86 22.24
CA GLU A 93 18.71 9.33 22.42
C GLU A 93 19.25 8.71 23.73
N SER A 94 20.12 7.72 23.59
CA SER A 94 20.99 7.26 24.68
C SER A 94 22.27 8.09 24.61
N GLU A 95 22.34 9.18 25.35
CA GLU A 95 23.60 9.86 25.68
C GLU A 95 24.37 9.03 26.72
N GLU A 96 25.41 8.30 26.29
CA GLU A 96 26.55 7.97 27.16
C GLU A 96 27.84 8.06 26.33
N GLY A 97 28.75 8.92 26.78
CA GLY A 97 30.09 9.13 26.22
C GLY A 97 30.82 10.29 26.90
#